data_AF-A0AAJ6E9Z0-F1
#
_entry.id   AF-A0AAJ6E9Z0-F1
#
_cell.length_a   1.000
_cell.length_b   1.000
_cell.length_c   1.000
_cell.angle_alpha   90.00
_cell.angle_beta   90.00
_cell.angle_gamma   90.00
#
_symmetry.space_group_name_H-M   'P 1'
#
loop_
_entity.id
_entity.type
_entity.pdbx_description
1 polymer ?
#
loop_
_entity_poly.entity_id
_entity_poly.type
_entity_poly.pdbx_seq_one_letter_code
_entity_poly.pdbx_strand_id
1 'polypeptide(L)' 'MDRTIAYAISVFIVVFGVGILVAGLSSSSPALWVCVAVIPVAIGLISLLGNY' A
#
# COMPACT_ATOMS: atom_id res chain seq x y z
N MET A 1 11.04 14.48 -11.49
CA MET A 1 10.25 13.27 -11.81
C MET A 1 8.87 13.74 -12.25
N ASP A 2 8.37 13.24 -13.38
CA ASP A 2 7.05 13.65 -13.86
C ASP A 2 5.97 13.27 -12.83
N ARG A 3 5.04 14.19 -12.54
CA ARG A 3 4.00 13.97 -11.51
C ARG A 3 3.18 12.71 -11.78
N THR A 4 3.01 12.35 -13.05
CA THR A 4 2.33 11.11 -13.48
C THR A 4 3.05 9.87 -12.97
N ILE A 5 4.39 9.87 -13.01
CA ILE A 5 5.21 8.73 -12.58
C ILE A 5 5.17 8.61 -11.06
N ALA A 6 5.23 9.73 -10.33
CA ALA A 6 5.09 9.75 -8.87
C ALA A 6 3.71 9.22 -8.42
N TYR A 7 2.65 9.61 -9.13
CA TYR A 7 1.30 9.13 -8.85
C TYR A 7 1.16 7.64 -9.15
N ALA A 8 1.66 7.17 -10.29
CA ALA A 8 1.62 5.76 -10.67
C ALA A 8 2.32 4.85 -9.65
N ILE A 9 3.48 5.27 -9.14
CA ILE A 9 4.23 4.54 -8.11
C ILE A 9 3.46 4.53 -6.78
N SER A 10 2.88 5.66 -6.40
CA SER A 10 2.09 5.75 -5.16
C SER A 10 0.87 4.83 -5.20
N VAL A 11 0.14 4.82 -6.33
CA VAL A 11 -1.00 3.90 -6.55
C VAL A 11 -0.53 2.43 -6.52
N PHE A 12 0.59 2.11 -7.17
CA PHE A 12 1.15 0.76 -7.15
C PHE A 12 1.45 0.28 -5.73
N ILE A 13 2.06 1.13 -4.90
CA ILE A 13 2.39 0.82 -3.50
C ILE A 13 1.13 0.56 -2.68
N VAL A 14 0.07 1.37 -2.85
CA VAL A 14 -1.22 1.16 -2.16
C VAL A 14 -1.85 -0.16 -2.59
N VAL A 15 -1.94 -0.42 -3.90
CA VAL A 15 -2.52 -1.66 -4.44
C VAL A 15 -1.73 -2.89 -3.99
N PHE A 16 -0.40 -2.78 -3.94
CA PHE A 16 0.47 -3.84 -3.43
C PHE A 16 0.21 -4.14 -1.96
N GLY A 17 0.10 -3.11 -1.11
CA GLY A 17 -0.24 -3.27 0.30
C GLY A 17 -1.62 -3.90 0.51
N VAL A 18 -2.62 -3.51 -0.28
CA VAL A 18 -3.95 -4.14 -0.25
C VAL A 18 -3.90 -5.60 -0.73
N GLY A 19 -3.10 -5.92 -1.75
CA GLY A 19 -2.90 -7.29 -2.21
C GLY A 19 -2.30 -8.20 -1.15
N ILE A 20 -1.30 -7.70 -0.41
CA ILE A 20 -0.70 -8.39 0.75
C ILE A 20 -1.76 -8.66 1.82
N LEU A 21 -2.62 -7.67 2.11
CA LEU A 21 -3.70 -7.82 3.07
C LEU A 21 -4.68 -8.93 2.65
N VAL A 22 -5.13 -8.90 1.40
CA VAL A 22 -6.09 -9.88 0.85
C VAL A 22 -5.50 -11.30 0.87
N ALA A 23 -4.25 -11.47 0.46
CA ALA A 23 -3.56 -12.76 0.54
C ALA A 23 -3.41 -13.22 2.01
N GLY A 24 -3.10 -12.29 2.90
CA GLY A 24 -2.91 -12.54 4.32
C GLY A 24 -4.18 -12.87 5.11
N LEU A 25 -5.34 -12.37 4.69
CA LEU A 25 -6.64 -12.69 5.27
C LEU A 25 -7.01 -14.17 5.08
N SER A 26 -6.44 -14.83 4.07
CA SER A 26 -6.61 -16.28 3.83
C SER A 26 -5.62 -17.15 4.62
N SER A 27 -4.75 -16.53 5.42
CA SER A 27 -3.73 -17.20 6.23
C SER A 27 -4.23 -17.52 7.64
N SER A 28 -3.51 -18.39 8.35
CA SER A 28 -3.79 -18.77 9.74
C SER A 28 -3.58 -17.65 10.76
N SER A 29 -3.04 -16.50 10.37
CA SER A 29 -2.80 -15.36 11.27
C SER A 29 -3.11 -14.00 10.62
N PRO A 30 -4.40 -13.68 10.36
CA PRO A 30 -4.81 -12.48 9.62
C PRO A 30 -4.32 -11.17 10.25
N ALA A 31 -4.27 -11.10 11.59
CA ALA A 31 -3.84 -9.90 12.32
C ALA A 31 -2.39 -9.50 12.03
N LEU A 32 -1.48 -10.47 11.81
CA LEU A 32 -0.09 -10.18 11.47
C LEU A 32 0.04 -9.58 10.08
N TRP A 33 -0.77 -10.04 9.14
CA TRP A 33 -0.79 -9.52 7.77
C TRP A 33 -1.35 -8.10 7.69
N VAL A 34 -2.31 -7.75 8.55
CA VAL A 34 -2.76 -6.36 8.72
C VAL A 34 -1.60 -5.46 9.13
N CYS A 35 -0.79 -5.85 10.12
CA CYS A 35 0.37 -5.08 10.56
C CYS A 35 1.40 -4.88 9.42
N VAL A 36 1.63 -5.92 8.62
CA VAL A 36 2.57 -5.88 7.49
C VAL A 36 2.04 -5.00 6.35
N ALA A 37 0.74 -5.07 6.05
CA ALA A 37 0.10 -4.31 4.97
C ALA A 37 -0.10 -2.82 5.30
N VAL A 38 -0.23 -2.45 6.57
CA VAL A 38 -0.42 -1.06 7.01
C VAL A 38 0.74 -0.16 6.56
N ILE A 39 1.98 -0.65 6.63
CA ILE A 39 3.18 0.14 6.27
C ILE A 39 3.16 0.57 4.79
N PRO A 40 3.09 -0.34 3.80
CA PRO A 40 3.04 0.05 2.40
C PRO A 40 1.79 0.87 2.07
N VAL A 41 0.61 0.55 2.63
CA VAL A 41 -0.60 1.35 2.41
C VAL A 41 -0.43 2.77 2.92
N ALA A 42 0.10 2.96 4.13
CA ALA A 42 0.34 4.29 4.70
C ALA A 42 1.38 5.08 3.88
N ILE A 43 2.48 4.45 3.44
CA ILE A 43 3.50 5.10 2.60
C ILE A 43 2.91 5.53 1.26
N GLY A 44 2.19 4.63 0.58
CA GLY A 44 1.54 4.95 -0.68
C GLY A 44 0.50 6.07 -0.53
N LEU A 45 -0.25 6.09 0.58
CA LEU A 45 -1.23 7.12 0.87
C LEU A 45 -0.59 8.48 1.19
N ILE A 46 0.46 8.52 2.02
CA ILE A 46 1.21 9.74 2.36
C ILE A 46 1.88 10.33 1.11
N SER A 47 2.36 9.47 0.20
CA SER A 47 2.97 9.88 -1.07
C SER A 47 1.95 10.35 -2.11
N LEU A 48 0.68 9.97 -1.98
CA LEU A 48 -0.41 10.36 -2.88
C LEU A 48 -1.15 11.61 -2.39
N LEU A 49 -1.32 11.69 -1.07
CA LEU A 49 -1.40 12.95 -0.34
C LEU A 49 0.00 13.64 -0.44
N GLY A 50 0.35 14.75 0.15
CA GLY A 50 1.72 15.35 0.03
C GLY A 50 2.21 15.78 -1.38
N ASN A 51 1.70 15.20 -2.47
CA ASN A 51 2.06 15.41 -3.85
C ASN A 51 0.95 16.17 -4.62
N TYR A 52 -0.02 16.73 -3.87
CA TYR A 52 -1.05 17.69 -4.29
C TYR A 52 -0.54 19.14 -4.29
#